data_AF-A0A2A6B948-F1
#
_entry.id   AF-A0A2A6B948-F1
#
_cell.length_a   1.000
_cell.length_b   1.000
_cell.length_c   1.000
_cell.angle_alpha   90.00
_cell.angle_beta   90.00
_cell.angle_gamma   90.00
#
_symmetry.space_group_name_H-M   'P 1'
#
loop_
_entity.id
_entity.type
_entity.pdbx_description
1 polymer ?
#
loop_
_entity_poly.entity_id
_entity_poly.type
_entity_poly.pdbx_seq_one_letter_code
_entity_poly.pdbx_strand_id
1 'polypeptide(L)'
;MAVEVAVSGFQHQVGGHFGLLQCEGHVAKPLDARELAFYKQMTPRFRKFAPVYCGTLQVRATAYKNGRLKLWSEKRGANPCHPGPPTGSRHEKVSPRARLQQEEADEDMAAVMFRVNEEGRVEVETRDDTHHWAPSCQIKVVQRLLLAGSAGSNFILLENVVHGMRRPCVLDLKMGTRQHGDDAPLAKQDAQRRKCAESTSAALGVRMVGMELYEESTSSYQFVDKMQGRRMDERHLRACLMRFVKGAGRTRTAALRARLADLKATLQEAHSYRFFSSSLLIAFDAAKPDSPIQVRMIDFAHSTFDGFEGFNDLVYQGADDGYMKGVDSLLDLIPTTEDERIFEAAITNDALVITDLMRPLGADSSPVVSSREASPSPPIVSAPAATL
;
A
#
# COMPACT_ATOMS: atom_id res chain seq x y z
N MET A 1 29.71 20.20 8.08
CA MET A 1 29.59 18.73 7.94
C MET A 1 28.22 18.43 7.37
N ALA A 2 28.10 17.53 6.39
CA ALA A 2 26.78 17.08 5.94
C ALA A 2 26.08 16.39 7.11
N VAL A 3 24.86 16.79 7.43
CA VAL A 3 24.07 16.14 8.48
C VAL A 3 23.52 14.84 7.90
N GLU A 4 23.84 13.70 8.51
CA GLU A 4 23.25 12.42 8.12
C GLU A 4 21.81 12.33 8.65
N VAL A 5 20.91 11.83 7.81
CA VAL A 5 19.53 11.53 8.19
C VAL A 5 19.30 10.02 8.13
N ALA A 6 18.63 9.49 9.15
CA ALA A 6 18.30 8.08 9.24
C ALA A 6 17.17 7.73 8.25
N VAL A 7 17.30 6.56 7.62
CA VAL A 7 16.29 5.96 6.77
C VAL A 7 15.87 4.63 7.38
N SER A 8 14.59 4.27 7.30
CA SER A 8 14.08 2.98 7.74
C SER A 8 13.09 2.41 6.72
N GLY A 9 12.63 1.17 6.89
CA GLY A 9 11.51 0.67 6.10
C GLY A 9 10.22 1.40 6.48
N PHE A 10 9.32 1.53 5.52
CA PHE A 10 8.01 2.18 5.70
C PHE A 10 6.97 1.16 6.17
N GLN A 11 6.34 1.39 7.32
CA GLN A 11 5.47 0.39 7.96
C GLN A 11 4.17 0.13 7.18
N HIS A 12 3.45 1.19 6.81
CA HIS A 12 2.09 1.10 6.24
C HIS A 12 2.08 0.92 4.72
N GLN A 13 2.97 0.07 4.21
CA GLN A 13 2.98 -0.29 2.80
C GLN A 13 1.95 -1.39 2.52
N VAL A 14 0.74 -1.00 2.12
CA VAL A 14 -0.33 -1.95 1.83
C VAL A 14 -0.29 -2.59 0.44
N GLY A 15 0.53 -2.07 -0.47
CA GLY A 15 0.50 -2.47 -1.88
C GLY A 15 1.83 -2.37 -2.59
N GLY A 16 1.80 -2.67 -3.89
CA GLY A 16 2.95 -2.52 -4.78
C GLY A 16 3.91 -3.71 -4.82
N HIS A 17 4.99 -3.53 -5.59
CA HIS A 17 6.04 -4.54 -5.80
C HIS A 17 7.42 -4.03 -5.37
N PHE A 18 7.56 -2.73 -5.14
CA PHE A 18 8.78 -2.08 -4.70
C PHE A 18 8.72 -1.87 -3.21
N GLY A 19 9.82 -2.13 -2.50
CA GLY A 19 9.93 -1.77 -1.09
C GLY A 19 9.97 -0.26 -0.93
N LEU A 20 9.11 0.28 -0.07
CA LEU A 20 9.13 1.67 0.34
C LEU A 20 9.97 1.83 1.60
N LEU A 21 10.76 2.90 1.63
CA LEU A 21 11.48 3.35 2.81
C LEU A 21 10.85 4.66 3.30
N GLN A 22 11.27 5.13 4.46
CA GLN A 22 10.86 6.41 5.01
C GLN A 22 12.05 7.21 5.53
N CYS A 23 11.95 8.54 5.48
CA CYS A 23 12.98 9.48 5.93
C CYS A 23 12.31 10.80 6.36
N GLU A 24 12.56 11.25 7.58
CA GLU A 24 12.07 12.54 8.12
C GLU A 24 10.56 12.80 7.84
N GLY A 25 9.70 11.81 8.05
CA GLY A 25 8.25 11.96 7.79
C GLY A 25 7.83 11.88 6.33
N HIS A 26 8.71 11.46 5.42
CA HIS A 26 8.42 11.30 3.99
C HIS A 26 8.52 9.84 3.56
N VAL A 27 7.86 9.49 2.46
CA VAL A 27 8.04 8.20 1.79
C VAL A 27 9.17 8.32 0.78
N ALA A 28 10.16 7.44 0.89
CA ALA A 28 11.24 7.27 -0.07
C ALA A 28 10.92 6.04 -0.94
N LYS A 29 10.56 6.29 -2.20
CA LYS A 29 10.27 5.24 -3.20
C LYS A 29 11.45 5.11 -4.16
N PRO A 30 11.90 3.89 -4.54
CA PRO A 30 12.97 3.73 -5.51
C PRO A 30 12.72 4.56 -6.77
N LEU A 31 13.73 5.30 -7.25
CA LEU A 31 13.56 6.25 -8.33
C LEU A 31 13.26 5.52 -9.64
N ASP A 32 12.10 5.83 -10.21
CA ASP A 32 11.76 5.58 -11.60
C ASP A 32 11.83 6.91 -12.36
N ALA A 33 12.59 6.94 -13.46
CA ALA A 33 12.85 8.18 -14.19
C ALA A 33 11.57 8.79 -14.78
N ARG A 34 10.64 7.93 -15.18
CA ARG A 34 9.37 8.32 -15.79
C ARG A 34 8.39 8.82 -14.75
N GLU A 35 8.29 8.14 -13.60
CA GLU A 35 7.48 8.63 -12.48
C GLU A 35 7.99 9.98 -11.97
N LEU A 36 9.31 10.15 -11.84
CA LEU A 36 9.91 11.43 -11.45
C LEU A 36 9.57 12.54 -12.46
N ALA A 37 9.70 12.26 -13.75
CA ALA A 37 9.34 13.20 -14.80
C ALA A 37 7.85 13.58 -14.73
N PHE A 38 6.97 12.60 -14.48
CA PHE A 38 5.55 12.84 -14.33
C PHE A 38 5.25 13.77 -13.15
N TYR A 39 5.86 13.56 -11.97
CA TYR A 39 5.72 14.49 -10.84
C TYR A 39 6.18 15.91 -11.15
N LYS A 40 7.26 16.07 -11.92
CA LYS A 40 7.79 17.39 -12.30
C LYS A 40 6.93 18.11 -13.34
N GLN A 41 6.37 17.37 -14.29
CA GLN A 41 5.69 17.92 -15.46
C GLN A 41 4.15 17.93 -15.32
N MET A 42 3.57 17.19 -14.37
CA MET A 42 2.11 17.14 -14.22
C MET A 42 1.51 18.53 -14.02
N THR A 43 0.37 18.74 -14.67
CA THR A 43 -0.35 20.01 -14.59
C THR A 43 -0.87 20.26 -13.17
N PRO A 44 -1.04 21.53 -12.76
CA PRO A 44 -1.61 21.86 -11.45
C PRO A 44 -2.95 21.19 -11.15
N ARG A 45 -3.72 20.89 -12.21
CA ARG A 45 -5.00 20.18 -12.17
C ARG A 45 -4.92 18.86 -11.38
N PHE A 46 -3.88 18.06 -11.59
CA PHE A 46 -3.72 16.77 -10.90
C PHE A 46 -2.85 16.83 -9.63
N ARG A 47 -2.07 17.91 -9.43
CA ARG A 47 -1.23 18.06 -8.23
C ARG A 47 -2.02 17.96 -6.94
N LYS A 48 -3.25 18.49 -6.89
CA LYS A 48 -4.12 18.38 -5.71
C LYS A 48 -4.47 16.92 -5.36
N PHE A 49 -4.46 16.01 -6.33
CA PHE A 49 -4.77 14.60 -6.13
C PHE A 49 -3.52 13.74 -5.94
N ALA A 50 -2.30 14.24 -6.12
CA ALA A 50 -1.09 13.47 -5.96
C ALA A 50 -0.41 13.76 -4.61
N PRO A 51 0.37 12.83 -4.04
CA PRO A 51 1.29 13.16 -2.96
C PRO A 51 2.24 14.28 -3.40
N VAL A 52 2.56 15.22 -2.52
CA VAL A 52 3.53 16.28 -2.86
C VAL A 52 4.91 15.65 -3.15
N TYR A 53 5.49 16.02 -4.29
CA TYR A 53 6.89 15.70 -4.60
C TYR A 53 7.82 16.59 -3.76
N CYS A 54 8.58 15.97 -2.86
CA CYS A 54 9.44 16.66 -1.89
C CYS A 54 10.94 16.53 -2.24
N GLY A 55 11.28 16.00 -3.42
CA GLY A 55 12.65 15.97 -3.95
C GLY A 55 13.16 14.56 -4.28
N THR A 56 14.48 14.42 -4.42
CA THR A 56 15.14 13.12 -4.56
C THR A 56 16.18 12.92 -3.47
N LEU A 57 16.39 11.66 -3.10
CA LEU A 57 17.27 11.24 -2.01
C LEU A 57 18.21 10.13 -2.50
N GLN A 58 19.50 10.20 -2.17
CA GLN A 58 20.42 9.08 -2.38
C GLN A 58 20.59 8.32 -1.06
N VAL A 59 20.07 7.11 -0.99
CA VAL A 59 20.14 6.27 0.22
C VAL A 59 21.34 5.34 0.12
N ARG A 60 22.01 5.13 1.25
CA ARG A 60 23.13 4.20 1.41
C ARG A 60 22.85 3.22 2.54
N ALA A 61 23.48 2.05 2.47
CA ALA A 61 23.40 1.01 3.49
C ALA A 61 24.80 0.62 3.96
N THR A 62 24.99 0.49 5.26
CA THR A 62 26.22 -0.04 5.85
C THR A 62 25.90 -1.08 6.91
N ALA A 63 26.58 -2.21 6.89
CA ALA A 63 26.45 -3.24 7.92
C ALA A 63 27.36 -2.97 9.11
N TYR A 64 26.81 -3.05 10.31
CA TYR A 64 27.56 -3.07 11.57
C TYR A 64 28.16 -4.46 11.82
N LYS A 65 29.13 -4.54 12.74
CA LYS A 65 29.78 -5.81 13.13
C LYS A 65 28.80 -6.87 13.66
N ASN A 66 27.68 -6.44 14.24
CA ASN A 66 26.62 -7.33 14.75
C ASN A 66 25.59 -7.73 13.67
N GLY A 67 25.83 -7.39 12.40
CA GLY A 67 24.94 -7.67 11.28
C GLY A 67 23.79 -6.67 11.12
N ARG A 68 23.56 -5.73 12.05
CA ARG A 68 22.52 -4.70 11.86
C ARG A 68 22.87 -3.78 10.69
N LEU A 69 21.86 -3.33 9.94
CA LEU A 69 22.05 -2.40 8.84
C LEU A 69 21.67 -0.97 9.25
N LYS A 70 22.59 -0.03 9.01
CA LYS A 70 22.30 1.41 9.01
C LYS A 70 21.91 1.83 7.60
N LEU A 71 20.69 2.31 7.42
CA LEU A 71 20.29 3.02 6.20
C LEU A 71 20.31 4.52 6.48
N TRP A 72 20.91 5.30 5.59
CA TRP A 72 21.05 6.73 5.79
C TRP A 72 21.16 7.49 4.47
N SER A 73 20.99 8.80 4.56
CA SER A 73 21.25 9.73 3.46
C SER A 73 21.88 11.02 4.00
N GLU A 74 22.38 11.86 3.10
CA GLU A 74 22.86 13.21 3.44
C GLU A 74 21.69 14.19 3.36
N LYS A 75 21.45 14.94 4.43
CA LYS A 75 20.36 15.90 4.52
C LYS A 75 20.46 16.95 3.42
N ARG A 76 19.34 17.19 2.73
CA ARG A 76 19.18 18.29 1.78
C ARG A 76 18.13 19.25 2.29
N GLY A 77 18.53 20.49 2.59
CA GLY A 77 17.65 21.65 2.76
C GLY A 77 16.40 21.46 3.64
N ALA A 78 15.45 22.39 3.52
CA ALA A 78 14.11 22.23 4.08
C ALA A 78 13.19 21.57 3.03
N ASN A 79 12.31 20.67 3.47
CA ASN A 79 11.39 19.95 2.58
C ASN A 79 10.05 20.68 2.46
N PRO A 80 9.38 20.69 1.29
CA PRO A 80 8.18 21.49 1.05
C PRO A 80 6.93 21.05 1.83
N CYS A 81 6.79 19.74 2.07
CA CYS A 81 5.57 19.16 2.65
C CYS A 81 5.57 19.12 4.19
N HIS A 82 6.74 19.19 4.82
CA HIS A 82 6.91 19.32 6.27
C HIS A 82 8.00 20.38 6.53
N PRO A 83 7.65 21.67 6.64
CA PRO A 83 8.62 22.66 7.08
C PRO A 83 9.10 22.27 8.47
N GLY A 84 10.41 22.13 8.64
CA GLY A 84 11.00 21.91 9.96
C GLY A 84 10.56 23.00 10.94
N PRO A 85 10.69 22.77 12.26
CA PRO A 85 10.29 23.77 13.26
C PRO A 85 10.90 25.14 12.92
N PRO A 86 10.12 26.23 13.04
CA PRO A 86 10.54 27.54 12.57
C PRO A 86 11.85 27.95 13.21
N THR A 87 12.86 28.18 12.37
CA THR A 87 14.16 28.71 12.77
C THR A 87 13.97 30.15 13.24
N GLY A 88 13.67 30.35 14.53
CA GLY A 88 13.47 31.68 15.10
C GLY A 88 12.61 31.80 16.35
N SER A 89 11.99 30.73 16.85
CA SER A 89 11.31 30.81 18.15
C SER A 89 12.34 30.74 19.28
N ARG A 90 12.42 31.81 20.08
CA ARG A 90 13.19 31.86 21.33
C ARG A 90 12.89 30.61 22.15
N HIS A 91 13.94 30.00 22.71
CA HIS A 91 13.85 28.91 23.66
C HIS A 91 12.94 29.30 24.85
N GLU A 92 11.66 28.95 24.80
CA GLU A 92 10.91 28.69 26.02
C GLU A 92 11.51 27.43 26.65
N LYS A 93 12.01 27.59 27.87
CA LYS A 93 12.64 26.51 28.63
C LYS A 93 11.59 25.45 28.96
N VAL A 94 11.44 24.46 28.08
CA VAL A 94 10.71 23.24 28.37
C VAL A 94 11.33 22.59 29.60
N SER A 95 10.52 22.32 30.62
CA SER A 95 11.00 21.78 31.90
C SER A 95 11.69 20.41 31.70
N PRO A 96 12.71 20.06 32.52
CA PRO A 96 13.38 18.76 32.44
C PRO A 96 12.42 17.57 32.55
N ARG A 97 11.27 17.75 33.23
CA ARG A 97 10.23 16.73 33.40
C ARG A 97 9.37 16.55 32.14
N ALA A 98 9.10 17.63 31.42
CA ALA A 98 8.47 17.57 30.09
C ALA A 98 9.45 17.00 29.05
N ARG A 99 10.75 17.30 29.17
CA ARG A 99 11.79 16.69 28.32
C ARG A 99 11.93 15.19 28.56
N LEU A 100 11.87 14.72 29.81
CA LEU A 100 11.85 13.28 30.12
C LEU A 100 10.57 12.59 29.65
N GLN A 101 9.40 13.23 29.75
CA GLN A 101 8.15 12.71 29.18
C GLN A 101 8.12 12.75 27.64
N GLN A 102 8.90 13.63 27.01
CA GLN A 102 9.06 13.73 25.57
C GLN A 102 10.15 12.78 25.04
N GLU A 103 11.20 12.53 25.83
CA GLU A 103 12.24 11.53 25.57
C GLU A 103 11.73 10.10 25.81
N GLU A 104 10.80 9.89 26.74
CA GLU A 104 10.04 8.63 26.88
C GLU A 104 8.99 8.44 25.76
N ALA A 105 8.64 9.51 25.03
CA ALA A 105 7.77 9.45 23.84
C ALA A 105 8.55 9.37 22.51
N ASP A 106 9.85 9.66 22.51
CA ASP A 106 10.73 9.58 21.33
C ASP A 106 11.37 8.19 21.13
N GLU A 107 11.04 7.21 22.00
CA GLU A 107 11.19 5.78 21.72
C GLU A 107 9.97 5.21 20.95
N ASP A 108 9.46 5.94 19.95
CA ASP A 108 8.32 5.51 19.14
C ASP A 108 8.74 4.44 18.11
N MET A 109 8.90 3.23 18.63
CA MET A 109 8.46 1.92 18.16
C MET A 109 7.63 1.84 16.85
N ALA A 110 8.21 2.21 15.69
CA ALA A 110 7.56 1.98 14.37
C ALA A 110 8.51 1.83 13.16
N ALA A 111 9.84 1.94 13.35
CA ALA A 111 10.78 1.84 12.24
C ALA A 111 11.07 0.37 11.87
N VAL A 112 10.78 -0.03 10.63
CA VAL A 112 11.20 -1.35 10.13
C VAL A 112 12.72 -1.33 9.95
N MET A 113 13.41 -2.11 10.78
CA MET A 113 14.87 -2.22 10.81
C MET A 113 15.35 -3.49 10.10
N PHE A 114 16.56 -3.46 9.56
CA PHE A 114 17.11 -4.56 8.77
C PHE A 114 18.43 -5.07 9.35
N ARG A 115 18.72 -6.33 9.12
CA ARG A 115 19.99 -6.98 9.41
C ARG A 115 20.46 -7.81 8.22
N VAL A 116 21.75 -8.13 8.17
CA VAL A 116 22.33 -9.12 7.27
C VAL A 116 22.63 -10.38 8.06
N ASN A 117 22.25 -11.53 7.51
CA ASN A 117 22.53 -12.84 8.09
C ASN A 117 23.93 -13.34 7.69
N GLU A 118 24.33 -14.51 8.20
CA GLU A 118 25.66 -15.09 7.95
C GLU A 118 25.91 -15.42 6.47
N GLU A 119 24.85 -15.62 5.68
CA GLU A 119 24.92 -15.89 4.25
C GLU A 119 24.95 -14.60 3.40
N GLY A 120 24.98 -13.42 4.03
CA GLY A 120 24.97 -12.13 3.34
C GLY A 120 23.58 -11.69 2.85
N ARG A 121 22.50 -12.36 3.29
CA ARG A 121 21.12 -12.03 2.94
C ARG A 121 20.51 -11.05 3.93
N VAL A 122 19.74 -10.09 3.41
CA VAL A 122 19.02 -9.10 4.22
C VAL A 122 17.74 -9.69 4.80
N GLU A 123 17.50 -9.43 6.07
CA GLU A 123 16.33 -9.82 6.86
C GLU A 123 15.83 -8.63 7.70
N VAL A 124 14.60 -8.69 8.20
CA VAL A 124 14.05 -7.68 9.13
C VAL A 124 14.40 -8.04 10.57
N GLU A 125 14.78 -7.06 11.38
CA GLU A 125 15.43 -7.30 12.68
C GLU A 125 14.50 -7.83 13.78
N THR A 126 13.23 -7.40 13.89
CA THR A 126 12.21 -7.90 14.86
C THR A 126 10.91 -7.10 14.70
N ARG A 127 9.74 -7.41 15.29
CA ARG A 127 8.96 -8.65 15.60
C ARG A 127 7.56 -8.12 15.96
N ASP A 128 6.58 -8.32 15.08
CA ASP A 128 5.18 -8.45 15.45
C ASP A 128 4.45 -9.02 14.24
N ASP A 129 3.57 -9.98 14.50
CA ASP A 129 2.99 -10.90 13.52
C ASP A 129 1.93 -10.22 12.63
N THR A 130 1.93 -8.89 12.60
CA THR A 130 0.79 -8.05 12.24
C THR A 130 0.98 -7.29 10.94
N HIS A 131 2.11 -7.36 10.24
CA HIS A 131 2.28 -6.69 8.94
C HIS A 131 2.85 -7.63 7.88
N HIS A 132 1.95 -8.24 7.12
CA HIS A 132 2.28 -9.19 6.08
C HIS A 132 2.66 -8.45 4.78
N TRP A 133 3.59 -9.01 3.99
CA TRP A 133 4.13 -8.56 2.68
C TRP A 133 5.07 -7.33 2.58
N ALA A 134 4.92 -6.26 3.36
CA ALA A 134 5.79 -5.07 3.24
C ALA A 134 7.29 -5.39 3.44
N PRO A 135 7.69 -6.15 4.49
CA PRO A 135 9.05 -6.64 4.67
C PRO A 135 9.65 -7.33 3.45
N SER A 136 8.89 -8.20 2.78
CA SER A 136 9.38 -8.98 1.62
C SER A 136 9.76 -8.10 0.43
N CYS A 137 9.09 -6.97 0.24
CA CYS A 137 9.43 -6.01 -0.80
C CYS A 137 10.63 -5.14 -0.41
N GLN A 138 10.68 -4.73 0.87
CA GLN A 138 11.73 -3.88 1.41
C GLN A 138 13.09 -4.58 1.49
N ILE A 139 13.13 -5.86 1.86
CA ILE A 139 14.34 -6.69 1.84
C ILE A 139 15.04 -6.61 0.48
N LYS A 140 14.29 -6.68 -0.64
CA LYS A 140 14.88 -6.62 -1.99
C LYS A 140 15.48 -5.25 -2.33
N VAL A 141 14.94 -4.18 -1.76
CA VAL A 141 15.48 -2.82 -1.94
C VAL A 141 16.73 -2.64 -1.09
N VAL A 142 16.67 -3.09 0.17
CA VAL A 142 17.79 -3.00 1.11
C VAL A 142 18.96 -3.90 0.71
N GLN A 143 18.70 -5.10 0.18
CA GLN A 143 19.73 -5.96 -0.39
C GLN A 143 20.48 -5.25 -1.54
N ARG A 144 19.75 -4.57 -2.43
CA ARG A 144 20.36 -3.80 -3.53
C ARG A 144 21.17 -2.62 -3.02
N LEU A 145 20.69 -1.93 -1.99
CA LEU A 145 21.44 -0.86 -1.32
C LEU A 145 22.73 -1.36 -0.70
N LEU A 146 22.68 -2.52 -0.02
CA LEU A 146 23.85 -3.14 0.59
C LEU A 146 24.91 -3.51 -0.46
N LEU A 147 24.47 -4.10 -1.59
CA LEU A 147 25.35 -4.44 -2.71
C LEU A 147 25.94 -3.21 -3.41
N ALA A 148 25.21 -2.09 -3.44
CA ALA A 148 25.68 -0.83 -4.03
C ALA A 148 26.74 -0.12 -3.16
N GLY A 149 26.83 -0.44 -1.86
CA GLY A 149 27.80 0.15 -0.95
C GLY A 149 27.76 1.68 -0.93
N SER A 150 28.92 2.32 -1.11
CA SER A 150 29.05 3.79 -1.09
C SER A 150 28.34 4.50 -2.26
N ALA A 151 28.11 3.80 -3.38
CA ALA A 151 27.39 4.36 -4.52
C ALA A 151 25.91 4.64 -4.19
N GLY A 152 25.33 3.87 -3.26
CA GLY A 152 23.94 3.99 -2.84
C GLY A 152 22.94 3.77 -3.98
N SER A 153 21.71 4.22 -3.78
CA SER A 153 20.67 4.25 -4.83
C SER A 153 19.78 5.46 -4.69
N ASN A 154 19.22 5.92 -5.80
CA ASN A 154 18.37 7.09 -5.82
C ASN A 154 16.90 6.74 -5.55
N PHE A 155 16.22 7.62 -4.83
CA PHE A 155 14.82 7.53 -4.45
C PHE A 155 14.12 8.85 -4.79
N ILE A 156 12.84 8.76 -5.14
CA ILE A 156 11.92 9.89 -5.14
C ILE A 156 11.35 10.04 -3.72
N LEU A 157 11.35 11.28 -3.21
CA LEU A 157 10.81 11.63 -1.91
C LEU A 157 9.42 12.22 -2.08
N LEU A 158 8.42 11.63 -1.43
CA LEU A 158 7.01 11.99 -1.55
C LEU A 158 6.40 12.28 -0.16
N GLU A 159 5.37 13.12 -0.12
CA GLU A 159 4.47 13.27 1.03
C GLU A 159 4.08 11.89 1.55
N ASN A 160 4.27 11.67 2.86
CA ASN A 160 3.75 10.50 3.53
C ASN A 160 2.29 10.78 3.95
N VAL A 161 1.36 10.20 3.20
CA VAL A 161 -0.09 10.39 3.36
C VAL A 161 -0.59 9.97 4.75
N VAL A 162 0.14 9.09 5.45
CA VAL A 162 -0.21 8.60 6.79
C VAL A 162 0.68 9.16 7.90
N HIS A 163 1.50 10.19 7.61
CA HIS A 163 2.34 10.80 8.62
C HIS A 163 1.51 11.37 9.78
N GLY A 164 1.91 11.07 11.03
CA GLY A 164 1.24 11.53 12.24
C GLY A 164 -0.11 10.84 12.56
N MET A 165 -0.50 9.81 11.78
CA MET A 165 -1.63 8.96 12.10
C MET A 165 -1.22 7.93 13.17
N ARG A 166 -2.09 7.72 14.17
CA ARG A 166 -1.82 6.76 15.25
C ARG A 166 -2.32 5.36 14.93
N ARG A 167 -3.45 5.26 14.22
CA ARG A 167 -3.99 3.99 13.72
C ARG A 167 -4.39 4.16 12.25
N PRO A 168 -3.43 4.22 11.31
CA PRO A 168 -3.71 4.44 9.91
C PRO A 168 -4.47 3.25 9.31
N CYS A 169 -5.62 3.54 8.72
CA CYS A 169 -6.35 2.63 7.86
C CYS A 169 -6.10 3.03 6.42
N VAL A 170 -5.60 2.12 5.59
CA VAL A 170 -5.13 2.40 4.22
C VAL A 170 -5.74 1.42 3.24
N LEU A 171 -6.23 1.94 2.12
CA LEU A 171 -6.82 1.18 1.02
C LEU A 171 -6.14 1.59 -0.30
N ASP A 172 -5.60 0.62 -1.02
CA ASP A 172 -4.97 0.80 -2.33
C ASP A 172 -5.84 0.10 -3.41
N LEU A 173 -6.38 0.92 -4.30
CA LEU A 173 -7.22 0.49 -5.41
C LEU A 173 -6.49 0.71 -6.73
N LYS A 174 -6.25 -0.37 -7.46
CA LYS A 174 -5.69 -0.28 -8.81
C LYS A 174 -6.79 0.13 -9.78
N MET A 175 -6.55 1.21 -10.52
CA MET A 175 -7.55 1.85 -11.37
C MET A 175 -7.33 1.48 -12.85
N GLY A 176 -8.40 1.61 -13.64
CA GLY A 176 -8.38 1.39 -15.08
C GLY A 176 -8.75 -0.03 -15.51
N THR A 177 -9.45 -0.11 -16.64
CA THR A 177 -9.71 -1.36 -17.38
C THR A 177 -8.47 -1.85 -18.14
N ARG A 178 -7.51 -0.95 -18.40
CA ARG A 178 -6.20 -1.24 -19.00
C ARG A 178 -5.09 -0.81 -18.06
N GLN A 179 -4.10 -1.67 -17.88
CA GLN A 179 -3.02 -1.46 -16.91
C GLN A 179 -1.62 -1.57 -17.50
N HIS A 180 -1.49 -1.63 -18.82
CA HIS A 180 -0.19 -1.61 -19.49
C HIS A 180 -0.06 -0.33 -20.32
N GLY A 181 1.11 0.30 -20.26
CA GLY A 181 1.51 1.32 -21.23
C GLY A 181 1.69 0.71 -22.62
N ASP A 182 1.89 1.56 -23.62
CA ASP A 182 2.15 1.12 -25.01
C ASP A 182 3.57 0.57 -25.17
N ASP A 183 4.51 1.08 -24.37
CA ASP A 183 5.93 0.71 -24.33
C ASP A 183 6.22 -0.58 -23.56
N ALA A 184 5.23 -1.15 -22.89
CA ALA A 184 5.41 -2.34 -22.09
C ALA A 184 5.79 -3.55 -22.97
N PRO A 185 6.80 -4.36 -22.61
CA PRO A 185 7.12 -5.59 -23.33
C PRO A 185 5.92 -6.53 -23.43
N LEU A 186 5.80 -7.32 -24.50
CA LEU A 186 4.64 -8.20 -24.75
C LEU A 186 4.28 -9.08 -23.55
N ALA A 187 5.26 -9.75 -22.96
CA ALA A 187 5.05 -10.57 -21.76
C ALA A 187 4.44 -9.78 -20.57
N LYS A 188 4.82 -8.50 -20.43
CA LYS A 188 4.25 -7.61 -19.41
C LYS A 188 2.83 -7.20 -19.77
N GLN A 189 2.56 -6.89 -21.04
CA GLN A 189 1.20 -6.59 -21.51
C GLN A 189 0.27 -7.78 -21.26
N ASP A 190 0.67 -8.99 -21.63
CA ASP A 190 -0.14 -10.20 -21.46
C ASP A 190 -0.39 -10.51 -19.99
N ALA A 191 0.64 -10.37 -19.14
CA ALA A 191 0.47 -10.53 -17.70
C ALA A 191 -0.49 -9.50 -17.10
N GLN A 192 -0.49 -8.25 -17.58
CA GLN A 192 -1.41 -7.20 -17.12
C GLN A 192 -2.83 -7.39 -17.67
N ARG A 193 -2.99 -7.79 -18.93
CA ARG A 193 -4.28 -8.15 -19.53
C ARG A 193 -4.94 -9.31 -18.80
N ARG A 194 -4.18 -10.37 -18.52
CA ARG A 194 -4.67 -11.52 -17.74
C ARG A 194 -5.15 -11.08 -16.35
N LYS A 195 -4.37 -10.28 -15.62
CA LYS A 195 -4.79 -9.73 -14.31
C LYS A 195 -6.05 -8.87 -14.43
N CYS A 196 -6.20 -8.07 -15.48
CA CYS A 196 -7.41 -7.29 -15.69
C CYS A 196 -8.63 -8.19 -15.93
N ALA A 197 -8.49 -9.20 -16.79
CA ALA A 197 -9.55 -10.14 -17.14
C ALA A 197 -9.99 -11.03 -15.95
N GLU A 198 -9.04 -11.45 -15.11
CA GLU A 198 -9.28 -12.33 -13.96
C GLU A 198 -9.77 -11.58 -12.70
N SER A 199 -10.01 -10.27 -12.77
CA SER A 199 -10.40 -9.47 -11.61
C SER A 199 -11.52 -8.48 -11.96
N THR A 200 -11.98 -7.75 -10.94
CA THR A 200 -12.95 -6.66 -11.09
C THR A 200 -12.48 -5.51 -11.99
N SER A 201 -11.19 -5.42 -12.36
CA SER A 201 -10.69 -4.36 -13.25
C SER A 201 -11.35 -4.36 -14.63
N ALA A 202 -11.65 -5.51 -15.23
CA ALA A 202 -12.31 -5.54 -16.55
C ALA A 202 -13.76 -5.02 -16.46
N ALA A 203 -14.52 -5.51 -15.49
CA ALA A 203 -15.93 -5.21 -15.33
C ALA A 203 -16.19 -3.82 -14.73
N LEU A 204 -15.39 -3.40 -13.74
CA LEU A 204 -15.62 -2.21 -12.92
C LEU A 204 -14.54 -1.12 -13.11
N GLY A 205 -13.46 -1.38 -13.83
CA GLY A 205 -12.36 -0.41 -13.95
C GLY A 205 -11.60 -0.18 -12.65
N VAL A 206 -11.81 -1.00 -11.62
CA VAL A 206 -11.14 -0.92 -10.32
C VAL A 206 -10.97 -2.31 -9.73
N ARG A 207 -9.88 -2.55 -8.99
CA ARG A 207 -9.73 -3.70 -8.09
C ARG A 207 -8.93 -3.35 -6.85
N MET A 208 -9.16 -4.11 -5.77
CA MET A 208 -8.35 -4.00 -4.55
C MET A 208 -6.97 -4.63 -4.76
N VAL A 209 -5.92 -3.94 -4.34
CA VAL A 209 -4.55 -4.48 -4.35
C VAL A 209 -3.86 -4.41 -2.99
N GLY A 210 -4.50 -3.78 -2.01
CA GLY A 210 -4.02 -3.68 -0.64
C GLY A 210 -5.08 -3.07 0.26
N MET A 211 -5.26 -3.61 1.46
CA MET A 211 -5.99 -2.96 2.54
C MET A 211 -5.33 -3.29 3.88
N GLU A 212 -5.26 -2.28 4.74
CA GLU A 212 -4.93 -2.35 6.17
C GLU A 212 -6.01 -1.56 6.90
N LEU A 213 -6.81 -2.24 7.72
CA LEU A 213 -7.94 -1.63 8.42
C LEU A 213 -7.85 -1.98 9.90
N TYR A 214 -7.73 -0.96 10.75
CA TYR A 214 -7.81 -1.15 12.20
C TYR A 214 -9.26 -1.32 12.64
N GLU A 215 -9.54 -2.38 13.40
CA GLU A 215 -10.85 -2.64 14.01
C GLU A 215 -10.79 -2.45 15.52
N GLU A 216 -11.53 -1.46 16.02
CA GLU A 216 -11.58 -1.16 17.46
C GLU A 216 -12.18 -2.32 18.26
N SER A 217 -13.19 -3.00 17.71
CA SER A 217 -13.89 -4.12 18.38
C SER A 217 -12.96 -5.29 18.72
N THR A 218 -11.95 -5.55 17.89
CA THR A 218 -10.96 -6.62 18.11
C THR A 218 -9.60 -6.08 18.52
N SER A 219 -9.45 -4.76 18.56
CA SER A 219 -8.18 -4.07 18.78
C SER A 219 -7.05 -4.56 17.88
N SER A 220 -7.36 -4.87 16.62
CA SER A 220 -6.41 -5.50 15.69
C SER A 220 -6.56 -4.99 14.25
N TYR A 221 -5.53 -5.19 13.44
CA TYR A 221 -5.57 -4.89 12.02
C TYR A 221 -6.08 -6.07 11.19
N GLN A 222 -6.79 -5.72 10.12
CA GLN A 222 -7.36 -6.62 9.13
C GLN A 222 -6.77 -6.28 7.78
N PHE A 223 -6.38 -7.31 7.02
CA PHE A 223 -5.62 -7.14 5.79
C PHE A 223 -6.31 -7.78 4.59
N VAL A 224 -6.16 -7.14 3.44
CA VAL A 224 -6.41 -7.75 2.14
C VAL A 224 -5.18 -7.57 1.28
N ASP A 225 -4.58 -8.68 0.85
CA ASP A 225 -3.45 -8.66 -0.05
C ASP A 225 -3.88 -8.59 -1.54
N LYS A 226 -2.91 -8.35 -2.42
CA LYS A 226 -3.13 -8.32 -3.87
C LYS A 226 -3.54 -9.67 -4.49
N MET A 227 -3.36 -10.79 -3.81
CA MET A 227 -3.78 -12.11 -4.28
C MET A 227 -5.25 -12.33 -3.97
N GLN A 228 -5.70 -11.99 -2.77
CA GLN A 228 -7.09 -11.96 -2.35
C GLN A 228 -7.86 -10.97 -3.22
N GLY A 229 -7.38 -9.72 -3.34
CA GLY A 229 -8.03 -8.69 -4.16
C GLY A 229 -8.17 -9.05 -5.65
N ARG A 230 -7.28 -9.89 -6.19
CA ARG A 230 -7.42 -10.42 -7.57
C ARG A 230 -8.51 -11.47 -7.71
N ARG A 231 -8.83 -12.22 -6.66
CA ARG A 231 -9.88 -13.27 -6.68
C ARG A 231 -11.26 -12.72 -6.34
N MET A 232 -11.36 -11.48 -5.88
CA MET A 232 -12.64 -10.85 -5.55
C MET A 232 -13.49 -10.67 -6.80
N ASP A 233 -14.75 -11.04 -6.69
CA ASP A 233 -15.81 -10.55 -7.56
C ASP A 233 -16.33 -9.19 -7.06
N GLU A 234 -17.35 -8.66 -7.74
CA GLU A 234 -17.98 -7.40 -7.35
C GLU A 234 -18.59 -7.43 -5.94
N ARG A 235 -19.18 -8.56 -5.52
CA ARG A 235 -19.82 -8.69 -4.21
C ARG A 235 -18.78 -8.60 -3.09
N HIS A 236 -17.66 -9.32 -3.26
CA HIS A 236 -16.55 -9.26 -2.30
C HIS A 236 -15.90 -7.87 -2.26
N LEU A 237 -15.72 -7.22 -3.42
CA LEU A 237 -15.20 -5.86 -3.47
C LEU A 237 -16.13 -4.89 -2.73
N ARG A 238 -17.45 -4.95 -2.98
CA ARG A 238 -18.46 -4.14 -2.27
C ARG A 238 -18.37 -4.35 -0.76
N ALA A 239 -18.37 -5.61 -0.32
CA ALA A 239 -18.25 -5.98 1.09
C ALA A 239 -16.99 -5.38 1.75
N CYS A 240 -15.83 -5.46 1.09
CA CYS A 240 -14.61 -4.85 1.61
C CYS A 240 -14.69 -3.32 1.69
N LEU A 241 -15.25 -2.68 0.66
CA LEU A 241 -15.47 -1.23 0.65
C LEU A 241 -16.42 -0.82 1.78
N MET A 242 -17.50 -1.57 2.04
CA MET A 242 -18.44 -1.30 3.13
C MET A 242 -17.76 -1.38 4.49
N ARG A 243 -16.93 -2.41 4.70
CA ARG A 243 -16.13 -2.56 5.92
C ARG A 243 -15.18 -1.37 6.13
N PHE A 244 -14.50 -0.93 5.06
CA PHE A 244 -13.57 0.19 5.12
C PHE A 244 -14.29 1.52 5.44
N VAL A 245 -15.41 1.82 4.77
CA VAL A 245 -16.15 3.07 5.01
C VAL A 245 -16.92 3.07 6.34
N LYS A 246 -17.29 1.88 6.85
CA LYS A 246 -17.76 1.73 8.24
C LYS A 246 -16.70 2.19 9.23
N GLY A 247 -15.46 1.72 9.05
CA GLY A 247 -14.33 2.16 9.89
C GLY A 247 -14.02 3.66 9.73
N ALA A 248 -14.21 4.21 8.52
CA ALA A 248 -14.04 5.64 8.28
C ALA A 248 -15.14 6.49 8.93
N GLY A 249 -16.36 5.96 9.04
CA GLY A 249 -17.54 6.66 9.50
C GLY A 249 -18.17 7.57 8.43
N ARG A 250 -19.39 8.03 8.71
CA ARG A 250 -20.25 8.75 7.78
C ARG A 250 -19.62 10.05 7.25
N THR A 251 -19.04 10.87 8.12
CA THR A 251 -18.44 12.18 7.74
C THR A 251 -17.30 12.02 6.75
N ARG A 252 -16.36 11.10 7.01
CA ARG A 252 -15.26 10.81 6.10
C ARG A 252 -15.74 10.17 4.81
N THR A 253 -16.76 9.33 4.88
CA THR A 253 -17.36 8.73 3.69
C THR A 253 -17.99 9.80 2.79
N ALA A 254 -18.66 10.81 3.37
CA ALA A 254 -19.16 11.94 2.62
C ALA A 254 -18.02 12.72 1.92
N ALA A 255 -16.93 12.99 2.66
CA ALA A 255 -15.75 13.66 2.13
C ALA A 255 -15.06 12.84 1.02
N LEU A 256 -14.98 11.51 1.16
CA LEU A 256 -14.47 10.60 0.14
C LEU A 256 -15.28 10.70 -1.14
N ARG A 257 -16.62 10.62 -1.04
CA ARG A 257 -17.50 10.74 -2.22
C ARG A 257 -17.37 12.08 -2.91
N ALA A 258 -17.35 13.18 -2.15
CA ALA A 258 -17.13 14.51 -2.70
C ALA A 258 -15.78 14.60 -3.43
N ARG A 259 -14.73 13.98 -2.86
CA ARG A 259 -13.40 13.95 -3.48
C ARG A 259 -13.33 13.09 -4.74
N LEU A 260 -14.06 11.98 -4.79
CA LEU A 260 -14.21 11.14 -5.98
C LEU A 260 -14.98 11.88 -7.09
N ALA A 261 -16.02 12.63 -6.74
CA ALA A 261 -16.77 13.45 -7.70
C ALA A 261 -15.90 14.58 -8.30
N ASP A 262 -15.10 15.28 -7.48
CA ASP A 262 -14.11 16.27 -7.95
C ASP A 262 -13.06 15.61 -8.86
N LEU A 263 -12.59 14.41 -8.51
CA LEU A 263 -11.66 13.66 -9.36
C LEU A 263 -12.29 13.28 -10.70
N LYS A 264 -13.54 12.80 -10.71
CA LYS A 264 -14.27 12.49 -11.94
C LYS A 264 -14.37 13.71 -12.87
N ALA A 265 -14.83 14.84 -12.34
CA ALA A 265 -14.95 16.08 -13.10
C ALA A 265 -13.58 16.50 -13.67
N THR A 266 -12.52 16.38 -12.85
CA THR A 266 -11.16 16.68 -13.28
C THR A 266 -10.68 15.76 -14.41
N LEU A 267 -10.98 14.46 -14.34
CA LEU A 267 -10.62 13.47 -15.36
C LEU A 267 -11.38 13.70 -16.68
N GLN A 268 -12.65 14.08 -16.61
CA GLN A 268 -13.48 14.36 -17.79
C GLN A 268 -12.90 15.50 -18.65
N GLU A 269 -12.34 16.53 -18.01
CA GLU A 269 -11.70 17.64 -18.72
C GLU A 269 -10.24 17.37 -19.11
N ALA A 270 -9.65 16.29 -18.59
CA ALA A 270 -8.25 15.94 -18.81
C ALA A 270 -8.07 15.10 -20.07
N HIS A 271 -8.30 15.74 -21.22
CA HIS A 271 -8.00 15.14 -22.52
C HIS A 271 -6.54 14.69 -22.58
N SER A 272 -6.27 13.60 -23.29
CA SER A 272 -4.95 12.95 -23.49
C SER A 272 -4.31 12.26 -22.29
N TYR A 273 -4.72 12.56 -21.06
CA TYR A 273 -4.18 11.86 -19.90
C TYR A 273 -4.53 10.38 -19.95
N ARG A 274 -3.56 9.52 -19.65
CA ARG A 274 -3.76 8.10 -19.36
C ARG A 274 -2.96 7.72 -18.13
N PHE A 275 -3.60 7.07 -17.18
CA PHE A 275 -3.00 6.72 -15.90
C PHE A 275 -2.82 5.20 -15.75
N PHE A 276 -2.16 4.56 -16.72
CA PHE A 276 -2.03 3.11 -16.74
C PHE A 276 -1.31 2.60 -15.48
N SER A 277 -1.82 1.50 -14.91
CA SER A 277 -1.25 0.88 -13.71
C SER A 277 -1.18 1.78 -12.47
N SER A 278 -1.77 2.98 -12.48
CA SER A 278 -1.83 3.87 -11.32
C SER A 278 -2.90 3.41 -10.33
N SER A 279 -2.78 3.87 -9.09
CA SER A 279 -3.73 3.54 -8.02
C SER A 279 -4.40 4.78 -7.44
N LEU A 280 -5.54 4.57 -6.79
CA LEU A 280 -6.13 5.50 -5.84
C LEU A 280 -5.89 4.97 -4.42
N LEU A 281 -5.10 5.72 -3.64
CA LEU A 281 -4.81 5.47 -2.24
C LEU A 281 -5.76 6.27 -1.36
N ILE A 282 -6.47 5.60 -0.48
CA ILE A 282 -7.39 6.20 0.48
C ILE A 282 -6.90 5.89 1.88
N ALA A 283 -6.81 6.88 2.77
CA ALA A 283 -6.36 6.66 4.13
C ALA A 283 -7.08 7.53 5.17
N PHE A 284 -7.22 7.03 6.40
CA PHE A 284 -7.71 7.79 7.54
C PHE A 284 -7.08 7.30 8.84
N ASP A 285 -7.14 8.09 9.91
CA ASP A 285 -6.71 7.68 11.24
C ASP A 285 -7.92 7.19 12.05
N ALA A 286 -7.99 5.89 12.34
CA ALA A 286 -9.04 5.31 13.17
C ALA A 286 -9.00 5.87 14.61
N ALA A 287 -7.83 6.31 15.06
CA ALA A 287 -7.61 6.82 16.40
C ALA A 287 -7.99 8.30 16.59
N LYS A 288 -8.34 9.01 15.52
CA LYS A 288 -8.69 10.44 15.53
C LYS A 288 -9.89 10.69 14.61
N PRO A 289 -11.14 10.39 14.99
CA PRO A 289 -12.32 10.44 14.11
C PRO A 289 -12.51 11.74 13.32
N ASP A 290 -12.11 12.88 13.90
CA ASP A 290 -12.23 14.20 13.27
C ASP A 290 -11.14 14.50 12.22
N SER A 291 -10.10 13.66 12.11
CA SER A 291 -9.05 13.88 11.12
C SER A 291 -9.59 13.66 9.71
N PRO A 292 -9.13 14.42 8.70
CA PRO A 292 -9.62 14.29 7.34
C PRO A 292 -9.26 12.92 6.74
N ILE A 293 -10.11 12.43 5.84
CA ILE A 293 -9.75 11.32 4.96
C ILE A 293 -8.82 11.83 3.85
N GLN A 294 -7.78 11.08 3.57
CA GLN A 294 -6.85 11.34 2.48
C GLN A 294 -7.26 10.51 1.27
N VAL A 295 -7.22 11.12 0.09
CA VAL A 295 -7.45 10.47 -1.20
C VAL A 295 -6.37 10.97 -2.16
N ARG A 296 -5.54 10.06 -2.66
CA ARG A 296 -4.39 10.37 -3.52
C ARG A 296 -4.26 9.40 -4.69
N MET A 297 -4.04 9.92 -5.90
CA MET A 297 -3.55 9.17 -7.04
C MET A 297 -2.05 8.91 -6.86
N ILE A 298 -1.62 7.66 -7.05
CA ILE A 298 -0.22 7.24 -6.90
C ILE A 298 0.21 6.33 -8.07
N ASP A 299 1.52 6.02 -8.13
CA ASP A 299 2.14 5.12 -9.13
C ASP A 299 2.06 5.65 -10.58
N PHE A 300 2.72 6.77 -10.87
CA PHE A 300 2.66 7.41 -12.18
C PHE A 300 3.68 6.90 -13.22
N ALA A 301 4.42 5.84 -12.91
CA ALA A 301 5.49 5.31 -13.78
C ALA A 301 5.02 4.89 -15.18
N HIS A 302 3.72 4.63 -15.38
CA HIS A 302 3.13 4.31 -16.69
C HIS A 302 2.05 5.30 -17.11
N SER A 303 2.01 6.47 -16.47
CA SER A 303 1.10 7.55 -16.85
C SER A 303 1.69 8.38 -17.98
N THR A 304 0.83 8.98 -18.81
CA THR A 304 1.20 9.84 -19.94
C THR A 304 0.14 10.91 -20.17
N PHE A 305 0.49 11.96 -20.91
CA PHE A 305 -0.38 13.02 -21.37
C PHE A 305 0.27 13.74 -22.56
N ASP A 306 -0.50 14.52 -23.31
CA ASP A 306 0.02 15.31 -24.43
C ASP A 306 1.06 16.34 -23.95
N GLY A 307 2.20 16.39 -24.63
CA GLY A 307 3.34 17.20 -24.21
C GLY A 307 4.15 16.63 -23.04
N PHE A 308 3.99 15.35 -22.67
CA PHE A 308 4.87 14.70 -21.69
C PHE A 308 6.28 14.48 -22.28
N GLU A 309 7.23 15.32 -21.87
CA GLU A 309 8.57 15.38 -22.45
C GLU A 309 9.50 14.27 -21.92
N GLY A 310 10.43 13.83 -22.78
CA GLY A 310 11.45 12.85 -22.45
C GLY A 310 11.04 11.39 -22.71
N PHE A 311 9.81 11.17 -23.16
CA PHE A 311 9.27 9.85 -23.51
C PHE A 311 8.54 9.93 -24.86
N ASN A 312 8.65 8.90 -25.68
CA ASN A 312 8.01 8.85 -26.99
C ASN A 312 6.64 8.16 -26.89
N ASP A 313 5.72 8.80 -26.18
CA ASP A 313 4.39 8.24 -25.92
C ASP A 313 3.41 8.52 -27.05
N LEU A 314 2.42 7.64 -27.18
CA LEU A 314 1.26 7.90 -28.01
C LEU A 314 0.41 9.01 -27.39
N VAL A 315 0.00 9.96 -28.22
CA VAL A 315 -0.96 11.00 -27.82
C VAL A 315 -2.37 10.43 -27.93
N TYR A 316 -3.07 10.42 -26.80
CA TYR A 316 -4.44 9.94 -26.74
C TYR A 316 -5.45 11.08 -26.94
N GLN A 317 -6.61 10.76 -27.53
CA GLN A 317 -7.74 11.67 -27.60
C GLN A 317 -8.75 11.35 -26.50
N GLY A 318 -9.49 12.35 -26.03
CA GLY A 318 -10.49 12.19 -24.97
C GLY A 318 -9.89 11.88 -23.58
N ALA A 319 -10.78 11.70 -22.61
CA ALA A 319 -10.44 11.37 -21.22
C ALA A 319 -10.00 9.90 -21.05
N ASP A 320 -9.48 9.55 -19.88
CA ASP A 320 -9.16 8.17 -19.52
C ASP A 320 -10.44 7.40 -19.13
N ASP A 321 -11.16 6.87 -20.12
CA ASP A 321 -12.42 6.14 -19.92
C ASP A 321 -12.28 4.97 -18.94
N GLY A 322 -11.12 4.29 -18.94
CA GLY A 322 -10.85 3.18 -18.05
C GLY A 322 -10.76 3.63 -16.59
N TYR A 323 -10.05 4.72 -16.32
CA TYR A 323 -9.95 5.29 -14.98
C TYR A 323 -11.28 5.88 -14.54
N MET A 324 -11.97 6.62 -15.41
CA MET A 324 -13.29 7.20 -15.13
C MET A 324 -14.31 6.13 -14.75
N LYS A 325 -14.36 5.01 -15.48
CA LYS A 325 -15.21 3.86 -15.14
C LYS A 325 -14.93 3.31 -13.73
N GLY A 326 -13.65 3.30 -13.33
CA GLY A 326 -13.26 2.94 -11.97
C GLY A 326 -13.80 3.90 -10.92
N VAL A 327 -13.73 5.21 -11.17
CA VAL A 327 -14.28 6.23 -10.26
C VAL A 327 -15.80 6.13 -10.18
N ASP A 328 -16.48 5.92 -11.31
CA ASP A 328 -17.93 5.71 -11.36
C ASP A 328 -18.34 4.49 -10.55
N SER A 329 -17.66 3.37 -10.75
CA SER A 329 -17.93 2.15 -9.98
C SER A 329 -17.72 2.36 -8.49
N LEU A 330 -16.71 3.15 -8.07
CA LEU A 330 -16.54 3.48 -6.65
C LEU A 330 -17.68 4.37 -6.11
N LEU A 331 -18.16 5.34 -6.90
CA LEU A 331 -19.31 6.16 -6.54
C LEU A 331 -20.62 5.35 -6.45
N ASP A 332 -20.76 4.28 -7.22
CA ASP A 332 -21.92 3.37 -7.17
C ASP A 332 -21.81 2.34 -6.05
N LEU A 333 -20.60 1.86 -5.75
CA LEU A 333 -20.35 0.86 -4.71
C LEU A 333 -20.40 1.48 -3.31
N ILE A 334 -19.84 2.68 -3.13
CA ILE A 334 -19.81 3.37 -1.83
C ILE A 334 -21.20 3.98 -1.57
N PRO A 335 -21.82 3.79 -0.39
CA PRO A 335 -23.16 4.28 -0.12
C PRO A 335 -23.18 5.80 -0.01
N THR A 336 -24.32 6.40 -0.35
CA THR A 336 -24.58 7.80 -0.02
C THR A 336 -24.69 7.97 1.50
N THR A 337 -24.44 9.19 1.96
CA THR A 337 -24.38 9.52 3.39
C THR A 337 -25.47 10.49 3.81
N GLU A 338 -26.46 10.75 2.95
CA GLU A 338 -27.53 11.74 3.21
C GLU A 338 -28.47 11.30 4.34
N ASP A 339 -28.90 10.03 4.34
CA ASP A 339 -29.69 9.42 5.41
C ASP A 339 -28.83 8.40 6.18
N GLU A 340 -28.71 8.62 7.49
CA GLU A 340 -27.92 7.78 8.39
C GLU A 340 -28.45 6.34 8.48
N ARG A 341 -29.77 6.14 8.43
CA ARG A 341 -30.36 4.79 8.46
C ARG A 341 -30.06 4.04 7.17
N ILE A 342 -30.05 4.73 6.02
CA ILE A 342 -29.68 4.11 4.73
C ILE A 342 -28.20 3.72 4.75
N PHE A 343 -27.34 4.62 5.25
CA PHE A 343 -25.91 4.34 5.40
C PHE A 343 -25.64 3.14 6.32
N GLU A 344 -26.25 3.12 7.51
CA GLU A 344 -26.12 2.02 8.46
C GLU A 344 -26.72 0.71 7.91
N ALA A 345 -27.85 0.75 7.21
CA ALA A 345 -28.44 -0.42 6.57
C ALA A 345 -27.56 -0.99 5.46
N ALA A 346 -26.97 -0.13 4.62
CA ALA A 346 -26.03 -0.54 3.58
C ALA A 346 -24.80 -1.24 4.17
N ILE A 347 -24.26 -0.70 5.28
CA ILE A 347 -23.12 -1.29 5.98
C ILE A 347 -23.49 -2.59 6.70
N THR A 348 -24.67 -2.67 7.29
CA THR A 348 -25.10 -3.80 8.12
C THR A 348 -25.57 -5.00 7.29
N ASN A 349 -26.27 -4.77 6.17
CA ASN A 349 -26.70 -5.83 5.26
C ASN A 349 -25.50 -6.55 4.65
N ASP A 350 -24.41 -5.82 4.37
CA ASP A 350 -23.17 -6.42 3.88
C ASP A 350 -22.32 -7.02 5.01
N ALA A 351 -22.51 -6.67 6.29
CA ALA A 351 -21.81 -7.30 7.42
C ALA A 351 -22.14 -8.80 7.58
N LEU A 352 -23.38 -9.20 7.29
CA LEU A 352 -23.78 -10.61 7.26
C LEU A 352 -23.10 -11.37 6.12
N VAL A 353 -22.90 -10.71 4.97
CA VAL A 353 -22.18 -11.25 3.81
C VAL A 353 -20.67 -11.31 4.08
N ILE A 354 -20.09 -10.29 4.73
CA ILE A 354 -18.67 -10.21 5.11
C ILE A 354 -18.25 -11.39 5.99
N THR A 355 -19.09 -11.78 6.96
CA THR A 355 -18.76 -12.87 7.91
C THR A 355 -18.64 -14.23 7.21
N ASP A 356 -19.38 -14.46 6.13
CA ASP A 356 -19.28 -15.68 5.31
C ASP A 356 -18.21 -15.58 4.21
N LEU A 357 -18.01 -14.40 3.60
CA LEU A 357 -17.07 -14.22 2.49
C LEU A 357 -15.60 -14.03 2.94
N MET A 358 -15.35 -13.62 4.18
CA MET A 358 -14.01 -13.42 4.74
C MET A 358 -13.49 -14.61 5.53
N ARG A 359 -14.24 -15.72 5.62
CA ARG A 359 -13.64 -16.99 6.08
C ARG A 359 -12.50 -17.36 5.12
N PRO A 360 -11.38 -17.91 5.63
CA PRO A 360 -10.33 -18.41 4.75
C PRO A 360 -10.94 -19.37 3.74
N LEU A 361 -10.79 -19.08 2.45
CA LEU A 361 -11.14 -20.02 1.37
C LEU A 361 -10.32 -21.30 1.59
N GLY A 362 -10.93 -22.30 2.25
CA GLY A 362 -10.30 -23.60 2.54
C GLY A 362 -10.32 -24.08 4.00
N ALA A 363 -10.96 -23.38 4.95
CA ALA A 363 -11.16 -23.93 6.30
C ALA A 363 -12.41 -24.82 6.36
N ASP A 364 -12.38 -25.96 5.65
CA ASP A 364 -13.38 -27.01 5.86
C ASP A 364 -12.98 -27.81 7.10
N SER A 365 -13.64 -27.50 8.21
CA SER A 365 -13.51 -28.23 9.46
C SER A 365 -14.29 -29.54 9.36
N SER A 366 -13.61 -30.62 8.95
CA SER A 366 -14.00 -31.97 9.36
C SER A 366 -13.02 -32.42 10.45
N PRO A 367 -13.48 -32.77 11.66
CA PRO A 367 -12.61 -33.44 12.61
C PRO A 367 -12.31 -34.83 12.05
N VAL A 368 -11.09 -35.04 11.55
CA VAL A 368 -10.60 -36.40 11.33
C VAL A 368 -10.40 -37.01 12.71
N VAL A 369 -11.44 -37.69 13.19
CA VAL A 369 -11.35 -38.66 14.26
C VAL A 369 -10.35 -39.71 13.78
N SER A 370 -9.13 -39.66 14.31
CA SER A 370 -8.16 -40.75 14.20
C SER A 370 -8.64 -41.89 15.09
N SER A 371 -9.63 -42.63 14.62
CA SER A 371 -9.90 -43.99 15.10
C SER A 371 -8.79 -44.88 14.54
N ARG A 372 -7.85 -45.26 15.42
CA ARG A 372 -6.98 -46.42 15.20
C ARG A 372 -7.86 -47.67 15.10
N GLU A 373 -8.29 -48.01 13.91
CA GLU A 373 -8.73 -49.37 13.59
C GLU A 373 -7.53 -50.18 13.11
N ALA A 374 -7.26 -51.25 13.84
CA ALA A 374 -6.22 -52.22 13.57
C ALA A 374 -6.53 -52.95 12.25
N SER A 375 -5.60 -52.89 11.30
CA SER A 375 -5.62 -53.77 10.14
C SER A 375 -5.20 -55.19 10.57
N PRO A 376 -5.94 -56.25 10.20
CA PRO A 376 -5.57 -57.62 10.52
C PRO A 376 -4.42 -58.12 9.64
N SER A 377 -3.51 -58.86 10.26
CA SER A 377 -2.39 -59.55 9.62
C SER A 377 -2.84 -60.50 8.50
N PRO A 378 -2.05 -60.66 7.42
CA PRO A 378 -2.36 -61.63 6.36
C PRO A 378 -2.17 -63.07 6.84
N PRO A 379 -2.93 -64.05 6.29
CA PRO A 379 -2.82 -65.44 6.71
C PRO A 379 -1.50 -66.07 6.22
N ILE A 380 -0.84 -66.75 7.16
CA ILE A 380 0.34 -67.58 6.93
C ILE A 380 -0.10 -68.82 6.15
N VAL A 381 0.38 -68.95 4.90
CA VAL A 381 0.22 -70.17 4.12
C VAL A 381 1.41 -71.10 4.43
N SER A 382 1.10 -72.21 5.09
CA SER A 382 2.03 -73.30 5.37
C SER A 382 2.35 -74.09 4.10
N ALA A 383 3.63 -74.18 3.73
CA ALA A 383 4.12 -75.18 2.80
C ALA A 383 4.38 -76.52 3.54
N PRO A 384 4.00 -77.68 2.99
CA PRO A 384 4.24 -78.96 3.62
C PRO A 384 5.67 -79.44 3.37
N ALA A 385 6.22 -80.10 4.38
CA ALA A 385 7.52 -80.75 4.34
C ALA A 385 7.42 -82.21 3.85
N ALA A 386 8.54 -82.65 3.26
CA ALA A 386 8.98 -84.04 3.03
C ALA A 386 8.37 -84.73 1.78
N THR A 387 9.04 -85.60 1.00
CA THR A 387 10.33 -86.31 1.17
C THR A 387 10.80 -86.81 -0.21
N LEU A 388 12.13 -86.94 -0.33
CA LEU A 388 13.00 -87.78 -1.21
C LEU A 388 13.90 -87.00 -2.17
#